data_AF-A0A1I7F4Y8-F1
#
_entry.id   AF-A0A1I7F4Y8-F1
#
_cell.length_a   1.000
_cell.length_b   1.000
_cell.length_c   1.000
_cell.angle_alpha   90.00
_cell.angle_beta   90.00
_cell.angle_gamma   90.00
#
_symmetry.space_group_name_H-M   'P 1'
#
loop_
_entity.id
_entity.type
_entity.pdbx_description
1 polymer ?
#
loop_
_entity_poly.entity_id
_entity_poly.type
_entity_poly.pdbx_seq_one_letter_code
_entity_poly.pdbx_strand_id
1 'polypeptide(L)'
;MDLNFRESQYLVLASYTMVKYVKKENRDSKLKKMREIYETIRSRYKNVTNHEDYLECALLAIGEVDSEFVLTYMEDIFRDYGKIDNLSKNSIQALSMTLMLNSNDWAYDNIKNLFNKLEEDNMKIGHQFLPLLGVSYKEHNHTEFINKINEVIDYLCEEESEYEFYMDKGFRFFIALMILEGNRKCKEKRYMYELFSKGVYSLIVSKNQGIFDEVLA
;
A
#
# COMPACT_ATOMS: atom_id res chain seq x y z
N MET A 1 -15.99 -15.57 20.28
CA MET A 1 -15.16 -16.39 19.38
C MET A 1 -13.82 -15.69 19.30
N ASP A 2 -12.76 -16.33 19.78
CA ASP A 2 -11.42 -15.76 19.67
C ASP A 2 -10.92 -15.96 18.24
N LEU A 3 -10.56 -14.86 17.56
CA LEU A 3 -10.07 -14.89 16.18
C LEU A 3 -8.54 -15.02 16.11
N ASN A 4 -7.84 -15.11 17.26
CA ASN A 4 -6.41 -15.34 17.37
C ASN A 4 -5.56 -14.37 16.52
N PHE A 5 -5.98 -13.11 16.44
CA PHE A 5 -5.11 -12.05 15.90
C PHE A 5 -3.96 -11.81 16.87
N ARG A 6 -2.75 -11.68 16.33
CA ARG A 6 -1.59 -11.36 17.16
C ARG A 6 -1.52 -9.85 17.36
N GLU A 7 -1.24 -9.44 18.59
CA GLU A 7 -1.10 -8.03 18.91
C GLU A 7 0.02 -7.40 18.08
N SER A 8 -0.32 -6.30 17.40
CA SER A 8 0.61 -5.51 16.61
C SER A 8 0.02 -4.12 16.39
N GLN A 9 0.86 -3.16 16.05
CA GLN A 9 0.40 -1.80 15.73
C GLN A 9 -0.43 -1.78 14.43
N TYR A 10 -0.15 -2.71 13.52
CA TYR A 10 -0.97 -2.92 12.33
C TYR A 10 -2.37 -3.46 12.66
N LEU A 11 -2.52 -4.26 13.72
CA LEU A 11 -3.84 -4.66 14.23
C LEU A 11 -4.63 -3.46 14.78
N VAL A 12 -3.96 -2.49 15.40
CA VAL A 12 -4.59 -1.24 15.85
C VAL A 12 -5.13 -0.45 14.66
N LEU A 13 -4.35 -0.29 13.59
CA LEU A 13 -4.80 0.36 12.35
C LEU A 13 -5.98 -0.38 11.70
N ALA A 14 -5.91 -1.71 11.62
CA ALA A 14 -7.01 -2.53 11.12
C ALA A 14 -8.28 -2.36 11.97
N SER A 15 -8.14 -2.33 13.31
CA SER A 15 -9.25 -2.15 14.24
C SER A 15 -9.91 -0.78 14.10
N TYR A 16 -9.10 0.29 14.02
CA TYR A 16 -9.60 1.65 13.74
C TYR A 16 -10.39 1.69 12.43
N THR A 17 -9.83 1.09 11.38
CA THR A 17 -10.45 1.00 10.05
C THR A 17 -11.79 0.28 10.09
N MET A 18 -11.87 -0.86 10.80
CA MET A 18 -13.13 -1.58 11.01
C MET A 18 -14.17 -0.72 11.73
N VAL A 19 -13.78 -0.01 12.80
CA VAL A 19 -14.70 0.87 13.53
C VAL A 19 -15.21 2.01 12.66
N LYS A 20 -14.34 2.59 11.83
CA LYS A 20 -14.64 3.73 10.95
C LYS A 20 -15.61 3.38 9.83
N TYR A 21 -15.44 2.22 9.19
CA TYR A 21 -16.21 1.87 7.98
C TYR A 21 -17.32 0.83 8.21
N VAL A 22 -17.32 0.12 9.35
CA VAL A 22 -18.28 -0.97 9.61
C VAL A 22 -19.21 -0.61 10.78
N LYS A 23 -20.51 -0.63 10.49
CA LYS A 23 -21.57 -0.50 11.51
C LYS A 23 -21.45 -1.61 12.56
N LYS A 24 -21.78 -1.29 13.82
CA LYS A 24 -21.54 -2.16 14.97
C LYS A 24 -22.12 -3.56 14.78
N GLU A 25 -23.34 -3.66 14.26
CA GLU A 25 -24.07 -4.89 13.98
C GLU A 25 -23.37 -5.83 12.97
N ASN A 26 -22.52 -5.29 12.10
CA ASN A 26 -21.82 -6.05 11.06
C ASN A 26 -20.33 -6.30 11.40
N ARG A 27 -19.83 -5.81 12.54
CA ARG A 27 -18.39 -5.92 12.86
C ARG A 27 -17.94 -7.36 13.01
N ASP A 28 -18.72 -8.19 13.68
CA ASP A 28 -18.35 -9.59 13.92
C ASP A 28 -18.22 -10.38 12.61
N SER A 29 -19.11 -10.15 11.63
CA SER A 29 -19.03 -10.80 10.32
C SER A 29 -17.81 -10.30 9.54
N LYS A 30 -17.53 -8.99 9.56
CA LYS A 30 -16.35 -8.41 8.91
C LYS A 30 -15.03 -8.86 9.53
N LEU A 31 -14.96 -9.01 10.85
CA LEU A 31 -13.78 -9.53 11.54
C LEU A 31 -13.52 -11.00 11.20
N LYS A 32 -14.57 -11.82 11.10
CA LYS A 32 -14.46 -13.21 10.62
C LYS A 32 -13.94 -13.26 9.18
N LYS A 33 -14.49 -12.44 8.28
CA LYS A 33 -14.05 -12.36 6.88
C LYS A 33 -12.60 -11.87 6.76
N MET A 34 -12.19 -10.87 7.54
CA MET A 34 -10.79 -10.42 7.62
C MET A 34 -9.87 -11.57 8.04
N ARG A 35 -10.28 -12.36 9.04
CA ARG A 35 -9.51 -13.51 9.51
C ARG A 35 -9.41 -14.61 8.45
N GLU A 36 -10.51 -14.89 7.78
CA GLU A 36 -10.58 -15.84 6.68
C GLU A 36 -9.62 -15.45 5.55
N ILE A 37 -9.70 -14.21 5.06
CA ILE A 37 -8.80 -13.68 4.03
C ILE A 37 -7.33 -13.81 4.46
N TYR A 38 -7.00 -13.44 5.70
CA TYR A 38 -5.65 -13.55 6.23
C TYR A 38 -5.12 -14.99 6.19
N GLU A 39 -5.90 -15.96 6.67
CA GLU A 39 -5.49 -17.36 6.70
C GLU A 39 -5.43 -17.97 5.30
N THR A 40 -6.36 -17.60 4.40
CA THR A 40 -6.35 -18.01 3.01
C THR A 40 -5.06 -17.56 2.31
N ILE A 41 -4.69 -16.29 2.41
CA ILE A 41 -3.43 -15.77 1.84
C ILE A 41 -2.23 -16.47 2.47
N ARG A 42 -2.20 -16.56 3.80
CA ARG A 42 -1.09 -17.15 4.56
C ARG A 42 -0.87 -18.63 4.24
N SER A 43 -1.93 -19.37 3.92
CA SER A 43 -1.84 -20.77 3.53
C SER A 43 -0.97 -20.98 2.27
N ARG A 44 -1.01 -20.00 1.35
CA ARG A 44 -0.28 -20.02 0.07
C ARG A 44 1.06 -19.27 0.15
N TYR A 45 1.09 -18.15 0.86
CA TYR A 45 2.19 -17.18 0.87
C TYR A 45 2.85 -17.03 2.25
N LYS A 46 2.93 -18.13 3.01
CA LYS A 46 3.39 -18.18 4.43
C LYS A 46 4.68 -17.39 4.75
N ASN A 47 5.61 -17.30 3.81
CA ASN A 47 6.90 -16.64 4.02
C ASN A 47 6.85 -15.11 3.90
N VAL A 48 5.77 -14.56 3.34
CA VAL A 48 5.60 -13.13 3.07
C VAL A 48 4.37 -12.56 3.77
N THR A 49 3.40 -13.41 4.15
CA THR A 49 2.21 -12.99 4.92
C THR A 49 2.47 -12.94 6.41
N ASN A 50 2.33 -11.76 7.00
CA ASN A 50 2.58 -11.50 8.41
C ASN A 50 1.56 -10.47 8.96
N HIS A 51 1.82 -9.91 10.15
CA HIS A 51 0.84 -9.05 10.83
C HIS A 51 0.77 -7.65 10.21
N GLU A 52 1.73 -7.28 9.35
CA GLU A 52 1.74 -6.05 8.59
C GLU A 52 0.62 -6.00 7.55
N ASP A 53 0.13 -7.16 7.11
CA ASP A 53 -0.95 -7.31 6.13
C ASP A 53 -2.36 -7.17 6.73
N TYR A 54 -2.48 -6.99 8.05
CA TYR A 54 -3.79 -6.91 8.72
C TYR A 54 -4.63 -5.75 8.22
N LEU A 55 -4.02 -4.60 7.90
CA LEU A 55 -4.79 -3.49 7.35
C LEU A 55 -5.42 -3.88 6.02
N GLU A 56 -4.64 -4.40 5.08
CA GLU A 56 -5.13 -4.82 3.76
C GLU A 56 -6.19 -5.91 3.86
N CYS A 57 -6.02 -6.89 4.76
CA CYS A 57 -7.06 -7.90 5.02
C CYS A 57 -8.37 -7.27 5.51
N ALA A 58 -8.28 -6.25 6.38
CA ALA A 58 -9.44 -5.52 6.85
C ALA A 58 -10.12 -4.77 5.69
N LEU A 59 -9.33 -4.12 4.83
CA LEU A 59 -9.84 -3.39 3.67
C LEU A 59 -10.58 -4.31 2.69
N LEU A 60 -10.00 -5.47 2.36
CA LEU A 60 -10.63 -6.50 1.54
C LEU A 60 -11.94 -7.00 2.15
N ALA A 61 -11.95 -7.28 3.45
CA ALA A 61 -13.15 -7.71 4.15
C ALA A 61 -14.25 -6.64 4.12
N ILE A 62 -13.90 -5.36 4.33
CA ILE A 62 -14.83 -4.23 4.24
C ILE A 62 -15.36 -4.08 2.81
N GLY A 63 -14.49 -4.22 1.81
CA GLY A 63 -14.81 -4.21 0.38
C GLY A 63 -15.61 -5.41 -0.12
N GLU A 64 -15.90 -6.38 0.75
CA GLU A 64 -16.60 -7.62 0.41
C GLU A 64 -15.88 -8.53 -0.60
N VAL A 65 -14.57 -8.39 -0.77
CA VAL A 65 -13.81 -9.25 -1.70
C VAL A 65 -13.89 -10.72 -1.27
N ASP A 66 -14.14 -11.60 -2.24
CA ASP A 66 -14.23 -13.05 -2.03
C ASP A 66 -12.85 -13.63 -1.72
N SER A 67 -12.76 -14.47 -0.68
CA SER A 67 -11.52 -15.08 -0.23
C SER A 67 -10.93 -16.04 -1.28
N GLU A 68 -11.76 -16.71 -2.09
CA GLU A 68 -11.29 -17.56 -3.19
C GLU A 68 -10.69 -16.71 -4.32
N PHE A 69 -11.34 -15.59 -4.66
CA PHE A 69 -10.88 -14.67 -5.70
C PHE A 69 -9.53 -14.02 -5.34
N VAL A 70 -9.29 -13.74 -4.05
CA VAL A 70 -8.03 -13.15 -3.57
C VAL A 70 -6.83 -13.96 -4.06
N LEU A 71 -6.85 -15.30 -3.93
CA LEU A 71 -5.69 -16.11 -4.32
C LEU A 71 -5.45 -16.09 -5.82
N THR A 72 -6.49 -16.29 -6.63
CA THR A 72 -6.37 -16.28 -8.10
C THR A 72 -5.80 -14.96 -8.60
N TYR A 73 -6.34 -13.85 -8.10
CA TYR A 73 -5.89 -12.52 -8.51
C TYR A 73 -4.45 -12.21 -8.05
N MET A 74 -4.07 -12.67 -6.84
CA MET A 74 -2.68 -12.57 -6.38
C MET A 74 -1.73 -13.39 -7.25
N GLU A 75 -2.10 -14.61 -7.66
CA GLU A 75 -1.27 -15.46 -8.51
C GLU A 75 -0.95 -14.80 -9.86
N ASP A 76 -1.93 -14.13 -10.46
CA ASP A 76 -1.74 -13.36 -11.69
C ASP A 76 -0.75 -12.20 -11.51
N ILE A 77 -0.91 -11.41 -10.43
CA ILE A 77 0.01 -10.31 -10.13
C ILE A 77 1.42 -10.83 -9.83
N PHE A 78 1.56 -11.88 -9.02
CA PHE A 78 2.88 -12.46 -8.72
C PHE A 78 3.60 -12.96 -9.98
N ARG A 79 2.87 -13.53 -10.95
CA ARG A 79 3.42 -13.98 -12.22
C ARG A 79 3.93 -12.81 -13.08
N ASP A 80 3.17 -11.72 -13.12
CA ASP A 80 3.42 -10.62 -14.04
C ASP A 80 4.36 -9.56 -13.46
N TYR A 81 4.16 -9.20 -12.20
CA TYR A 81 4.91 -8.17 -11.49
C TYR A 81 6.19 -8.72 -10.84
N GLY A 82 6.25 -10.04 -10.62
CA GLY A 82 7.46 -10.70 -10.10
C GLY A 82 8.67 -10.63 -11.04
N LYS A 83 8.48 -10.11 -12.27
CA LYS A 83 9.52 -9.88 -13.27
C LYS A 83 10.04 -8.44 -13.27
N ILE A 84 9.39 -7.53 -12.54
CA ILE A 84 9.79 -6.13 -12.46
C ILE A 84 10.92 -6.02 -11.45
N ASP A 85 12.03 -5.42 -11.89
CA ASP A 85 13.20 -5.24 -11.04
C ASP A 85 12.87 -4.33 -9.85
N ASN A 86 13.48 -4.64 -8.71
CA ASN A 86 13.26 -3.91 -7.46
C ASN A 86 11.84 -4.02 -6.86
N LEU A 87 11.04 -5.03 -7.19
CA LEU A 87 9.83 -5.38 -6.41
C LEU A 87 10.07 -6.61 -5.53
N SER A 88 9.94 -6.44 -4.20
CA SER A 88 10.00 -7.57 -3.27
C SER A 88 8.67 -8.32 -3.24
N LYS A 89 8.70 -9.61 -2.87
CA LYS A 89 7.48 -10.43 -2.76
C LYS A 89 6.46 -9.85 -1.77
N ASN A 90 6.91 -9.25 -0.67
CA ASN A 90 6.03 -8.56 0.28
C ASN A 90 5.34 -7.35 -0.37
N SER A 91 6.08 -6.60 -1.18
CA SER A 91 5.55 -5.42 -1.89
C SER A 91 4.51 -5.82 -2.93
N ILE A 92 4.76 -6.90 -3.65
CA ILE A 92 3.83 -7.47 -4.62
C ILE A 92 2.55 -7.95 -3.92
N GLN A 93 2.67 -8.64 -2.78
CA GLN A 93 1.51 -9.03 -1.98
C GLN A 93 0.70 -7.81 -1.55
N ALA A 94 1.33 -6.83 -0.89
CA ALA A 94 0.61 -5.68 -0.37
C ALA A 94 -0.08 -4.87 -1.48
N LEU A 95 0.62 -4.66 -2.62
CA LEU A 95 0.04 -4.04 -3.81
C LEU A 95 -1.16 -4.84 -4.33
N SER A 96 -1.02 -6.16 -4.50
CA SER A 96 -2.06 -7.03 -5.05
C SER A 96 -3.36 -6.98 -4.25
N MET A 97 -3.25 -6.99 -2.91
CA MET A 97 -4.41 -6.90 -2.01
C MET A 97 -5.13 -5.57 -2.17
N THR A 98 -4.39 -4.47 -2.32
CA THR A 98 -5.02 -3.16 -2.53
C THR A 98 -5.54 -2.91 -3.93
N LEU A 99 -4.96 -3.56 -4.95
CA LEU A 99 -5.37 -3.38 -6.35
C LEU A 99 -6.77 -3.94 -6.60
N MET A 100 -7.16 -4.99 -5.89
CA MET A 100 -8.53 -5.52 -5.89
C MET A 100 -9.58 -4.52 -5.40
N LEU A 101 -9.15 -3.46 -4.70
CA LEU A 101 -10.02 -2.41 -4.18
C LEU A 101 -10.06 -1.17 -5.10
N ASN A 102 -9.29 -1.19 -6.19
CA ASN A 102 -9.30 -0.09 -7.14
C ASN A 102 -10.62 -0.09 -7.92
N SER A 103 -11.22 1.09 -8.05
CA SER A 103 -12.46 1.26 -8.82
C SER A 103 -12.22 1.35 -10.33
N ASN A 104 -10.97 1.31 -10.79
CA ASN A 104 -10.60 1.38 -12.20
C ASN A 104 -10.24 -0.01 -12.70
N ASP A 105 -11.04 -0.54 -13.64
CA ASP A 105 -10.83 -1.85 -14.26
C ASP A 105 -9.47 -1.98 -14.96
N TRP A 106 -8.89 -0.87 -15.39
CA TRP A 106 -7.58 -0.81 -16.04
C TRP A 106 -6.42 -0.62 -15.06
N ALA A 107 -6.66 -0.55 -13.74
CA ALA A 107 -5.62 -0.29 -12.75
C ALA A 107 -4.47 -1.30 -12.81
N TYR A 108 -4.79 -2.57 -13.12
CA TYR A 108 -3.78 -3.62 -13.30
C TYR A 108 -2.77 -3.29 -14.39
N ASP A 109 -3.21 -2.93 -15.59
CA ASP A 109 -2.28 -2.60 -16.69
C ASP A 109 -1.65 -1.22 -16.49
N ASN A 110 -2.42 -0.27 -15.97
CA ASN A 110 -1.98 1.08 -15.72
C ASN A 110 -0.82 1.13 -14.69
N ILE A 111 -0.88 0.37 -13.59
CA ILE A 111 0.22 0.32 -12.62
C ILE A 111 1.44 -0.41 -13.19
N LYS A 112 1.23 -1.47 -13.98
CA LYS A 112 2.34 -2.17 -14.64
C LYS A 112 3.10 -1.23 -15.58
N ASN A 113 2.37 -0.46 -16.39
CA ASN A 113 2.95 0.54 -17.28
C ASN A 113 3.62 1.69 -16.51
N LEU A 114 3.05 2.09 -15.37
CA LEU A 114 3.70 3.05 -14.47
C LEU A 114 5.05 2.53 -13.98
N PHE A 115 5.17 1.27 -13.56
CA PHE A 115 6.45 0.71 -13.11
C PHE A 115 7.51 0.70 -14.21
N ASN A 116 7.15 0.30 -15.43
CA ASN A 116 8.07 0.38 -16.57
C ASN A 116 8.55 1.84 -16.78
N LYS A 117 7.63 2.81 -16.69
CA LYS A 117 7.97 4.22 -16.87
C LYS A 117 8.88 4.77 -15.77
N LEU A 118 8.64 4.38 -14.52
CA LEU A 118 9.50 4.75 -13.39
C LEU A 118 10.92 4.18 -13.56
N GLU A 119 11.03 2.96 -14.08
CA GLU A 119 12.31 2.33 -14.39
C GLU A 119 13.06 3.10 -15.49
N GLU A 120 12.37 3.45 -16.59
CA GLU A 120 12.93 4.28 -17.67
C GLU A 120 13.47 5.63 -17.17
N ASP A 121 12.77 6.25 -16.21
CA ASP A 121 13.13 7.55 -15.65
C ASP A 121 14.07 7.45 -14.43
N ASN A 122 14.57 6.24 -14.10
CA ASN A 122 15.41 5.95 -12.93
C ASN A 122 14.81 6.46 -11.59
N MET A 123 13.50 6.36 -11.48
CA MET A 123 12.72 6.70 -10.29
C MET A 123 12.40 5.46 -9.47
N LYS A 124 12.46 5.59 -8.14
CA LYS A 124 12.12 4.50 -7.21
C LYS A 124 11.00 4.92 -6.28
N ILE A 125 10.05 4.02 -6.09
CA ILE A 125 8.98 4.17 -5.12
C ILE A 125 9.29 3.28 -3.91
N GLY A 126 9.18 3.85 -2.71
CA GLY A 126 9.30 3.07 -1.49
C GLY A 126 8.24 1.97 -1.44
N HIS A 127 8.67 0.73 -1.15
CA HIS A 127 7.83 -0.46 -1.09
C HIS A 127 6.58 -0.30 -0.22
N GLN A 128 6.73 0.41 0.91
CA GLN A 128 5.67 0.74 1.85
C GLN A 128 4.53 1.58 1.27
N PHE A 129 4.70 2.17 0.08
CA PHE A 129 3.72 3.05 -0.56
C PHE A 129 3.02 2.41 -1.75
N LEU A 130 3.45 1.22 -2.19
CA LEU A 130 2.75 0.52 -3.27
C LEU A 130 1.28 0.22 -2.95
N PRO A 131 0.89 -0.12 -1.70
CA PRO A 131 -0.51 -0.33 -1.37
C PRO A 131 -1.41 0.88 -1.67
N LEU A 132 -0.88 2.08 -1.49
CA LEU A 132 -1.59 3.31 -1.82
C LEU A 132 -1.85 3.42 -3.33
N LEU A 133 -0.83 3.17 -4.16
CA LEU A 133 -1.00 3.15 -5.62
C LEU A 133 -2.06 2.13 -6.03
N GLY A 134 -2.09 0.98 -5.35
CA GLY A 134 -3.09 -0.04 -5.58
C GLY A 134 -4.53 0.49 -5.51
N VAL A 135 -4.83 1.38 -4.56
CA VAL A 135 -6.17 1.98 -4.42
C VAL A 135 -6.35 3.27 -5.23
N SER A 136 -5.31 4.11 -5.32
CA SER A 136 -5.46 5.50 -5.79
C SER A 136 -5.12 5.69 -7.26
N TYR A 137 -4.30 4.82 -7.85
CA TYR A 137 -3.77 5.06 -9.19
C TYR A 137 -4.85 4.86 -10.26
N LYS A 138 -5.15 5.93 -11.00
CA LYS A 138 -6.18 5.96 -12.04
C LYS A 138 -5.73 6.60 -13.35
N GLU A 139 -4.45 7.00 -13.44
CA GLU A 139 -3.95 7.77 -14.58
C GLU A 139 -3.60 6.88 -15.77
N HIS A 140 -4.10 7.27 -16.94
CA HIS A 140 -3.73 6.66 -18.22
C HIS A 140 -2.49 7.30 -18.85
N ASN A 141 -2.12 8.51 -18.42
CA ASN A 141 -0.91 9.20 -18.87
C ASN A 141 0.17 9.17 -17.78
N HIS A 142 1.00 8.13 -17.81
CA HIS A 142 2.06 7.89 -16.82
C HIS A 142 3.11 9.01 -16.79
N THR A 143 3.47 9.55 -17.97
CA THR A 143 4.43 10.65 -18.10
C THR A 143 3.91 11.92 -17.40
N GLU A 144 2.65 12.27 -17.64
CA GLU A 144 2.04 13.44 -16.98
C GLU A 144 1.95 13.26 -15.46
N PHE A 145 1.63 12.05 -15.00
CA PHE A 145 1.61 11.74 -13.57
C PHE A 145 2.99 11.91 -12.93
N ILE A 146 4.04 11.37 -13.55
CA ILE A 146 5.42 11.51 -13.06
C ILE A 146 5.87 12.97 -13.10
N ASN A 147 5.55 13.71 -14.16
CA ASN A 147 5.87 15.14 -14.25
C ASN A 147 5.24 15.93 -13.10
N LYS A 148 3.95 15.68 -12.79
CA LYS A 148 3.29 16.32 -11.64
C LYS A 148 3.93 15.95 -10.30
N ILE A 149 4.37 14.70 -10.13
CA ILE A 149 5.10 14.28 -8.94
C ILE A 149 6.40 15.09 -8.83
N ASN A 150 7.19 15.18 -9.91
CA ASN A 150 8.44 15.91 -9.92
C ASN A 150 8.23 17.41 -9.70
N GLU A 151 7.22 18.03 -10.32
CA GLU A 151 6.87 19.44 -10.08
C GLU A 151 6.61 19.71 -8.59
N VAL A 152 5.91 18.80 -7.89
CA VAL A 152 5.69 18.93 -6.44
C VAL A 152 6.98 18.73 -5.65
N ILE A 153 7.82 17.77 -6.04
CA ILE A 153 9.11 17.54 -5.38
C ILE A 153 10.02 18.76 -5.53
N ASP A 154 10.13 19.29 -6.74
CA ASP A 154 10.99 20.44 -7.06
C ASP A 154 10.52 21.67 -6.28
N TYR A 155 9.21 21.95 -6.31
CA TYR A 155 8.61 23.02 -5.52
C TYR A 155 8.94 22.89 -4.02
N LEU A 156 8.79 21.70 -3.44
CA LEU A 156 9.10 21.49 -2.01
C LEU A 156 10.60 21.60 -1.69
N CYS A 157 11.48 21.19 -2.61
CA CYS A 157 12.93 21.36 -2.43
C CYS A 157 13.32 22.86 -2.50
N GLU A 158 12.65 23.64 -3.36
CA GLU A 158 12.87 25.08 -3.46
C GLU A 158 12.40 25.84 -2.22
N GLU A 159 11.26 25.45 -1.64
CA GLU A 159 10.67 26.11 -0.47
C GLU A 159 11.35 25.71 0.85
N GLU A 160 11.81 24.45 0.98
CA GLU A 160 12.35 23.92 2.23
C GLU A 160 13.64 23.11 1.99
N SER A 161 14.79 23.73 2.28
CA SER A 161 16.09 23.07 2.10
C SER A 161 16.23 21.77 2.91
N GLU A 162 15.62 21.68 4.10
CA GLU A 162 15.66 20.46 4.91
C GLU A 162 15.00 19.26 4.20
N TYR A 163 13.98 19.53 3.39
CA TYR A 163 13.31 18.50 2.59
C TYR A 163 14.24 17.93 1.52
N GLU A 164 15.06 18.77 0.88
CA GLU A 164 16.05 18.31 -0.10
C GLU A 164 17.19 17.53 0.57
N PHE A 165 17.72 18.05 1.68
CA PHE A 165 18.93 17.53 2.33
C PHE A 165 18.69 16.27 3.18
N TYR A 166 17.58 16.20 3.91
CA TYR A 166 17.35 15.13 4.90
C TYR A 166 16.41 14.01 4.44
N MET A 167 15.65 14.23 3.37
CA MET A 167 14.70 13.23 2.87
C MET A 167 15.27 12.47 1.67
N ASP A 168 15.23 11.14 1.73
CA ASP A 168 15.57 10.31 0.58
C ASP A 168 14.54 10.46 -0.54
N LYS A 169 14.94 10.10 -1.77
CA LYS A 169 14.09 10.26 -2.96
C LYS A 169 12.76 9.52 -2.86
N GLY A 170 12.73 8.35 -2.21
CA GLY A 170 11.50 7.57 -2.04
C GLY A 170 10.53 8.24 -1.06
N PHE A 171 11.03 8.85 0.00
CA PHE A 171 10.22 9.64 0.94
C PHE A 171 9.68 10.92 0.30
N ARG A 172 10.49 11.60 -0.51
CA ARG A 172 10.03 12.77 -1.30
C ARG A 172 8.92 12.40 -2.27
N PHE A 173 9.10 11.29 -3.00
CA PHE A 173 8.06 10.75 -3.88
C PHE A 173 6.76 10.49 -3.12
N PHE A 174 6.84 9.92 -1.93
CA PHE A 174 5.67 9.67 -1.10
C PHE A 174 4.93 10.94 -0.69
N ILE A 175 5.66 11.97 -0.22
CA ILE A 175 5.04 13.24 0.15
C ILE A 175 4.36 13.89 -1.05
N ALA A 176 5.03 13.90 -2.21
CA ALA A 176 4.44 14.41 -3.44
C ALA A 176 3.18 13.64 -3.85
N LEU A 177 3.22 12.31 -3.77
CA LEU A 177 2.06 11.46 -4.04
C LEU A 177 0.91 11.73 -3.07
N MET A 178 1.20 11.89 -1.76
CA MET A 178 0.21 12.27 -0.76
C MET A 178 -0.48 13.58 -1.10
N ILE A 179 0.29 14.60 -1.51
CA ILE A 179 -0.25 15.91 -1.85
C ILE A 179 -1.13 15.81 -3.09
N LEU A 180 -0.68 15.12 -4.14
CA LEU A 180 -1.45 14.96 -5.37
C LEU A 180 -2.74 14.18 -5.14
N GLU A 181 -2.66 13.00 -4.53
CA GLU A 181 -3.83 12.15 -4.27
C GLU A 181 -4.77 12.78 -3.23
N GLY A 182 -4.21 13.43 -2.22
CA GLY A 182 -4.96 14.17 -1.20
C GLY A 182 -5.76 15.34 -1.78
N ASN A 183 -5.28 15.98 -2.84
CA ASN A 183 -5.95 17.11 -3.49
C ASN A 183 -6.84 16.72 -4.67
N ARG A 184 -6.83 15.46 -5.12
CA ARG A 184 -7.77 15.00 -6.15
C ARG A 184 -9.22 15.22 -5.70
N LYS A 185 -10.01 15.85 -6.57
CA LYS A 185 -11.46 16.05 -6.42
C LYS A 185 -12.24 14.75 -6.67
N CYS A 186 -11.81 13.63 -6.08
CA CYS A 186 -12.54 12.38 -6.12
C CYS A 186 -13.40 12.24 -4.86
N LYS A 187 -14.67 11.83 -5.02
CA LYS A 187 -15.57 11.55 -3.90
C LYS A 187 -15.16 10.31 -3.11
N GLU A 188 -14.43 9.38 -3.73
CA GLU A 188 -13.96 8.15 -3.10
C GLU A 188 -12.48 8.27 -2.74
N LYS A 189 -12.20 8.88 -1.59
CA LYS A 189 -10.88 8.81 -0.92
C LYS A 189 -10.77 7.58 -0.01
N ARG A 190 -11.57 6.55 -0.29
CA ARG A 190 -11.77 5.42 0.60
C ARG A 190 -10.42 4.72 0.80
N TYR A 191 -10.04 4.50 2.06
CA TYR A 191 -8.82 3.81 2.48
C TYR A 191 -7.48 4.55 2.30
N MET A 192 -7.43 5.69 1.59
CA MET A 192 -6.17 6.41 1.37
C MET A 192 -5.51 6.83 2.68
N TYR A 193 -6.25 7.42 3.61
CA TYR A 193 -5.69 7.86 4.90
C TYR A 193 -5.19 6.70 5.77
N GLU A 194 -5.88 5.56 5.71
CA GLU A 194 -5.45 4.35 6.41
C GLU A 194 -4.13 3.81 5.82
N LEU A 195 -4.03 3.76 4.49
CA LEU A 195 -2.82 3.31 3.78
C LEU A 195 -1.66 4.30 3.92
N PHE A 196 -1.92 5.62 3.93
CA PHE A 196 -0.94 6.64 4.28
C PHE A 196 -0.39 6.42 5.69
N SER A 197 -1.30 6.21 6.66
CA SER A 197 -0.90 5.96 8.05
C SER A 197 -0.04 4.70 8.17
N LYS A 198 -0.39 3.63 7.43
CA LYS A 198 0.44 2.43 7.35
C LYS A 198 1.81 2.73 6.74
N GLY A 199 1.87 3.44 5.62
CA GLY A 199 3.13 3.79 4.95
C GLY A 199 4.09 4.58 5.85
N VAL A 200 3.58 5.62 6.53
CA VAL A 200 4.34 6.40 7.53
C VAL A 200 4.81 5.50 8.67
N TYR A 201 3.95 4.62 9.15
CA TYR A 201 4.31 3.71 10.23
C TYR A 201 5.42 2.73 9.83
N SER A 202 5.29 2.07 8.67
CA SER A 202 6.29 1.13 8.15
C SER A 202 7.65 1.80 7.92
N LEU A 203 7.67 3.07 7.48
CA LEU A 203 8.90 3.87 7.42
C LEU A 203 9.56 4.04 8.78
N ILE A 204 8.79 4.42 9.80
CA ILE A 204 9.31 4.64 11.16
C ILE A 204 9.91 3.33 11.70
N VAL A 205 9.22 2.20 11.50
CA VAL A 205 9.72 0.88 11.90
C VAL A 205 11.01 0.54 11.18
N SER A 206 11.06 0.72 9.86
CA SER A 206 12.26 0.45 9.05
C SER A 206 13.45 1.31 9.47
N LYS A 207 13.24 2.61 9.73
CA LYS A 207 14.30 3.51 10.23
C LYS A 207 14.81 3.07 11.61
N ASN A 208 13.91 2.71 12.51
CA ASN A 208 14.30 2.24 13.84
C ASN A 208 15.13 0.95 13.77
N GLN A 209 14.74 -0.02 12.91
CA GLN A 209 15.51 -1.24 12.70
C GLN A 209 16.92 -0.96 12.18
N GLY A 210 17.07 -0.09 11.17
CA GLY A 210 18.38 0.29 10.63
C GLY A 210 19.30 0.94 11.67
N ILE A 211 18.77 1.80 12.54
CA ILE A 211 19.54 2.41 13.64
C ILE A 211 20.02 1.35 14.62
N PHE A 212 19.20 0.36 14.97
CA PHE A 212 19.63 -0.71 15.87
C PHE A 212 20.69 -1.62 15.24
N ASP A 213 20.59 -1.91 13.95
CA ASP A 213 21.58 -2.70 13.22
C ASP A 213 22.93 -1.98 13.13
N GLU A 214 22.94 -0.66 12.92
CA GLU A 214 24.18 0.17 12.93
C GLU A 214 24.83 0.24 14.32
N VAL A 215 24.05 0.23 15.39
CA VAL A 215 24.56 0.25 16.78
C VAL A 215 25.13 -1.11 17.20
N LEU A 216 24.71 -2.19 16.54
CA LEU A 216 25.13 -3.57 16.83
C LEU A 216 26.26 -4.09 15.91
N ALA A 217 26.63 -3.34 14.87
CA ALA A 217 27.70 -3.65 13.91
C ALA A 217 29.04 -3.01 14.31
#